data_AF-A0A6J3GP33-F1
#
_entry.id   AF-A0A6J3GP33-F1
#
_cell.length_a   1.000
_cell.length_b   1.000
_cell.length_c   1.000
_cell.angle_alpha   90.00
_cell.angle_beta   90.00
_cell.angle_gamma   90.00
#
_symmetry.space_group_name_H-M   'P 1'
#
loop_
_entity.id
_entity.type
_entity.pdbx_description
1 polymer ?
#
loop_
_entity_poly.entity_id
_entity_poly.type
_entity_poly.pdbx_seq_one_letter_code
_entity_poly.pdbx_strand_id
1 'polypeptide(L)'
;MAAPRAAVPDGGEEPAPEAEALAAARERSSRFLSGLELVKQGAEARVFRGRFQGRAAVVKHRFPKGYRHPALEARLGRRRTVQEARALLRCRRAGISAPVVFFVDYASNCLYMEEIEGSVTVRDYIQSTMETEKTPQSLSNLAKAIGQVLARMHDEDLIHGDLTTSNMLLKPPPEQLNIVLIDFGLSFISALPEDKGVDLYVLEKAFLSTHPNTETVFETFLKSYSTSSKKARPVLKKLDEGSGTKDQGKLHMGGPCYTSIPSFLVHLLGDKPAGSGTGNSTQGHRENMPWSQLPPLSLWGMDQSSLDANESNSLEVAFPVWSTPSSHAQTLKVQSAPWGPCPSYTVAWSL
;
A
#
# COMPACT_ATOMS: atom_id res chain seq x y z
N MET A 1 -33.64 -61.11 -14.43
CA MET A 1 -34.04 -59.76 -14.87
C MET A 1 -33.37 -58.76 -13.95
N ALA A 2 -32.39 -58.00 -14.43
CA ALA A 2 -31.73 -56.95 -13.67
C ALA A 2 -32.50 -55.64 -13.90
N ALA A 3 -32.98 -55.01 -12.82
CA ALA A 3 -33.63 -53.70 -12.88
C ALA A 3 -32.58 -52.61 -13.16
N PRO A 4 -32.90 -51.57 -13.94
CA PRO A 4 -31.96 -50.51 -14.27
C PRO A 4 -31.73 -49.59 -13.06
N ARG A 5 -30.46 -49.23 -12.83
CA ARG A 5 -30.08 -48.18 -11.87
C ARG A 5 -30.64 -46.84 -12.33
N ALA A 6 -31.42 -46.19 -11.47
CA ALA A 6 -31.86 -44.82 -11.65
C ALA A 6 -30.65 -43.87 -11.70
N ALA A 7 -30.60 -43.04 -12.74
CA ALA A 7 -29.69 -41.91 -12.80
C ALA A 7 -30.10 -40.88 -11.74
N VAL A 8 -29.18 -40.56 -10.84
CA VAL A 8 -29.33 -39.42 -9.92
C VAL A 8 -29.15 -38.17 -10.78
N PRO A 9 -30.11 -37.23 -10.81
CA PRO A 9 -29.94 -36.00 -11.55
C PRO A 9 -28.84 -35.18 -10.89
N ASP A 10 -27.92 -34.69 -11.71
CA ASP A 10 -26.89 -33.72 -11.36
C ASP A 10 -27.59 -32.46 -10.85
N GLY A 11 -27.68 -32.36 -9.52
CA GLY A 11 -28.21 -31.18 -8.84
C GLY A 11 -27.18 -30.08 -8.97
N GLY A 12 -27.31 -29.27 -10.02
CA GLY A 12 -26.61 -28.00 -10.10
C GLY A 12 -26.96 -27.18 -8.86
N GLU A 13 -26.03 -27.12 -7.91
CA GLU A 13 -26.11 -26.20 -6.78
C GLU A 13 -26.21 -24.79 -7.36
N GLU A 14 -27.38 -24.16 -7.24
CA GLU A 14 -27.49 -22.74 -7.46
C GLU A 14 -26.45 -22.05 -6.56
N PRO A 15 -25.65 -21.11 -7.10
CA PRO A 15 -24.63 -20.44 -6.31
C PRO A 15 -25.34 -19.76 -5.14
N ALA A 16 -24.88 -20.03 -3.91
CA ALA A 16 -25.45 -19.46 -2.70
C ALA A 16 -25.67 -17.95 -2.86
N PRO A 17 -26.76 -17.36 -2.33
CA PRO A 17 -27.16 -15.97 -2.58
C PRO A 17 -26.06 -14.92 -2.30
N GLU A 18 -25.09 -15.25 -1.46
CA GLU A 18 -23.91 -14.42 -1.19
C GLU A 18 -22.93 -14.35 -2.38
N ALA A 19 -22.76 -15.45 -3.12
CA ALA A 19 -21.88 -15.51 -4.29
C ALA A 19 -22.42 -14.68 -5.46
N GLU A 20 -23.74 -14.69 -5.67
CA GLU A 20 -24.40 -13.88 -6.69
C GLU A 20 -24.30 -12.38 -6.35
N ALA A 21 -24.55 -12.00 -5.08
CA ALA A 21 -24.39 -10.63 -4.62
C ALA A 21 -22.95 -10.11 -4.82
N LEU A 22 -21.96 -10.96 -4.56
CA LEU A 22 -20.54 -10.65 -4.77
C LEU A 22 -20.19 -10.48 -6.25
N ALA A 23 -20.74 -11.34 -7.13
CA ALA A 23 -20.55 -11.23 -8.57
C ALA A 23 -21.15 -9.92 -9.11
N ALA A 24 -22.37 -9.59 -8.71
CA ALA A 24 -23.03 -8.34 -9.07
C ALA A 24 -22.25 -7.11 -8.57
N ALA A 25 -21.67 -7.17 -7.36
CA ALA A 25 -20.80 -6.11 -6.84
C ALA A 25 -19.54 -5.91 -7.69
N ARG A 26 -18.89 -7.00 -8.09
CA ARG A 26 -17.71 -6.97 -8.98
C ARG A 26 -18.04 -6.40 -10.35
N GLU A 27 -19.19 -6.74 -10.91
CA GLU A 27 -19.62 -6.18 -12.20
C GLU A 27 -19.86 -4.68 -12.11
N ARG A 28 -20.55 -4.20 -11.05
CA ARG A 28 -20.75 -2.76 -10.82
C ARG A 28 -19.43 -2.02 -10.71
N SER A 29 -18.48 -2.54 -9.93
CA SER A 29 -17.15 -1.94 -9.82
C SER A 29 -16.39 -1.97 -11.15
N SER A 30 -16.46 -3.06 -11.91
CA SER A 30 -15.84 -3.15 -13.25
C SER A 30 -16.37 -2.06 -14.19
N ARG A 31 -17.70 -1.90 -14.26
CA ARG A 31 -18.35 -0.86 -15.05
C ARG A 31 -17.93 0.54 -14.59
N PHE A 32 -17.91 0.79 -13.28
CA PHE A 32 -17.43 2.07 -12.75
C PHE A 32 -15.99 2.37 -13.17
N LEU A 33 -15.09 1.40 -12.99
CA LEU A 33 -13.67 1.55 -13.34
C LEU A 33 -13.44 1.78 -14.84
N SER A 34 -14.27 1.20 -15.71
CA SER A 34 -14.17 1.43 -17.16
C SER A 34 -14.46 2.86 -17.60
N GLY A 35 -15.17 3.64 -16.77
CA GLY A 35 -15.41 5.06 -16.99
C GLY A 35 -14.33 5.99 -16.43
N LEU A 36 -13.27 5.44 -15.83
CA LEU A 36 -12.17 6.21 -15.25
C LEU A 36 -10.94 6.22 -16.16
N GLU A 37 -10.09 7.22 -15.97
CA GLU A 37 -8.80 7.32 -16.66
C GLU A 37 -7.80 6.35 -16.01
N LEU A 38 -7.22 5.43 -16.78
CA LEU A 38 -6.12 4.59 -16.28
C LEU A 38 -4.83 5.40 -16.22
N VAL A 39 -4.32 5.66 -15.02
CA VAL A 39 -3.08 6.41 -14.80
C VAL A 39 -1.86 5.49 -14.88
N LYS A 40 -1.94 4.34 -14.21
CA LYS A 40 -0.80 3.41 -14.10
C LYS A 40 -1.28 1.98 -13.96
N GLN A 41 -0.60 1.06 -14.63
CA GLN A 41 -0.75 -0.37 -14.41
C GLN A 41 0.57 -0.95 -13.87
N GLY A 42 0.52 -1.44 -12.64
CA GLY A 42 1.61 -2.18 -12.01
C GLY A 42 1.42 -3.68 -12.08
N ALA A 43 2.35 -4.42 -11.48
CA ALA A 43 2.26 -5.87 -11.40
C ALA A 43 1.05 -6.33 -10.59
N GLU A 44 0.65 -5.64 -9.53
CA GLU A 44 -0.40 -6.08 -8.61
C GLU A 44 -1.65 -5.20 -8.57
N ALA A 45 -1.61 -4.01 -9.16
CA ALA A 45 -2.71 -3.06 -9.10
C ALA A 45 -2.77 -2.17 -10.34
N ARG A 46 -3.98 -1.72 -10.65
CA ARG A 46 -4.24 -0.61 -11.57
C ARG A 46 -4.66 0.60 -10.77
N VAL A 47 -4.14 1.76 -11.14
CA VAL A 47 -4.47 3.05 -10.53
C VAL A 47 -5.23 3.85 -11.55
N PHE A 48 -6.45 4.24 -11.18
CA PHE A 48 -7.35 5.03 -12.00
C PHE A 48 -7.56 6.41 -11.39
N ARG A 49 -7.83 7.41 -12.23
CA ARG A 49 -8.19 8.78 -11.87
C ARG A 49 -9.61 9.09 -12.34
N GLY A 50 -10.35 9.84 -11.54
CA GLY A 50 -11.63 10.39 -11.95
C GLY A 50 -12.35 11.04 -10.79
N ARG A 51 -13.68 10.89 -10.73
CA ARG A 51 -14.51 11.43 -9.64
C ARG A 51 -15.26 10.34 -8.91
N PHE A 52 -15.26 10.42 -7.58
CA PHE A 52 -16.07 9.57 -6.70
C PHE A 52 -17.00 10.46 -5.88
N GLN A 53 -18.32 10.29 -6.06
CA GLN A 53 -19.35 11.13 -5.44
C GLN A 53 -19.07 12.65 -5.61
N GLY A 54 -18.70 13.06 -6.83
CA GLY A 54 -18.41 14.45 -7.17
C GLY A 54 -17.01 14.95 -6.79
N ARG A 55 -16.23 14.21 -6.01
CA ARG A 55 -14.90 14.59 -5.53
C ARG A 55 -13.79 13.99 -6.40
N ALA A 56 -12.70 14.72 -6.63
CA ALA A 56 -11.52 14.20 -7.32
C ALA A 56 -10.94 13.01 -6.56
N ALA A 57 -10.73 11.90 -7.26
CA ALA A 57 -10.44 10.62 -6.65
C ALA A 57 -9.44 9.79 -7.47
N VAL A 58 -8.59 9.08 -6.73
CA VAL A 58 -7.76 7.98 -7.23
C VAL A 58 -8.35 6.67 -6.77
N VAL A 59 -8.48 5.70 -7.67
CA VAL A 59 -8.97 4.36 -7.37
C VAL A 59 -7.88 3.34 -7.64
N LYS A 60 -7.45 2.64 -6.59
CA LYS A 60 -6.47 1.56 -6.68
C LYS A 60 -7.20 0.23 -6.68
N HIS A 61 -7.21 -0.44 -7.84
CA HIS A 61 -7.83 -1.75 -8.02
C HIS A 61 -6.75 -2.84 -8.02
N ARG A 62 -6.78 -3.72 -7.01
CA ARG A 62 -5.91 -4.90 -6.93
C ARG A 62 -6.58 -6.08 -7.63
N PHE A 63 -6.11 -6.39 -8.84
CA PHE A 63 -6.67 -7.47 -9.63
C PHE A 63 -6.09 -8.84 -9.20
N PRO A 64 -6.90 -9.92 -9.24
CA PRO A 64 -6.45 -11.25 -8.85
C PRO A 64 -5.39 -11.79 -9.81
N LYS A 65 -4.49 -12.61 -9.27
CA LYS A 65 -3.46 -13.33 -10.01
C LYS A 65 -3.87 -14.79 -10.18
N GLY A 66 -4.11 -15.19 -11.43
CA GLY A 66 -4.59 -16.55 -11.75
C GLY A 66 -3.65 -17.69 -11.36
N TYR A 67 -2.39 -17.41 -11.01
CA TYR A 67 -1.44 -18.41 -10.53
C TYR A 67 -1.59 -18.74 -9.03
N ARG A 68 -2.31 -17.93 -8.26
CA ARG A 68 -2.49 -18.14 -6.81
C ARG A 68 -3.82 -18.84 -6.55
N HIS A 69 -3.87 -19.69 -5.52
CA HIS A 69 -5.08 -20.40 -5.14
C HIS A 69 -6.23 -19.41 -4.80
N PRO A 70 -7.47 -19.58 -5.31
CA PRO A 70 -8.55 -18.59 -5.15
C PRO A 70 -8.82 -18.14 -3.71
N ALA A 71 -8.79 -19.08 -2.75
CA ALA A 71 -8.98 -18.76 -1.33
C ALA A 71 -7.83 -17.89 -0.76
N LEU A 72 -6.58 -18.14 -1.20
CA LEU A 72 -5.44 -17.33 -0.82
C LEU A 72 -5.51 -15.94 -1.46
N GLU A 73 -5.92 -15.85 -2.72
CA GLU A 73 -6.11 -14.57 -3.41
C GLU A 73 -7.16 -13.70 -2.73
N ALA A 74 -8.32 -14.26 -2.41
CA ALA A 74 -9.39 -13.54 -1.72
C ALA A 74 -8.91 -13.00 -0.36
N ARG A 75 -8.19 -13.84 0.40
CA ARG A 75 -7.63 -13.45 1.70
C ARG A 75 -6.54 -12.38 1.59
N LEU A 76 -5.61 -12.53 0.65
CA LEU A 76 -4.50 -11.60 0.43
C LEU A 76 -4.99 -10.24 -0.08
N GLY A 77 -5.90 -10.25 -1.06
CA GLY A 77 -6.50 -9.04 -1.63
C GLY A 77 -7.20 -8.23 -0.54
N ARG A 78 -8.10 -8.86 0.23
CA ARG A 78 -8.80 -8.21 1.34
C ARG A 78 -7.82 -7.69 2.39
N ARG A 79 -6.87 -8.52 2.84
CA ARG A 79 -5.91 -8.13 3.88
C ARG A 79 -5.08 -6.91 3.46
N ARG A 80 -4.53 -6.91 2.25
CA ARG A 80 -3.71 -5.79 1.75
C ARG A 80 -4.52 -4.51 1.60
N THR A 81 -5.72 -4.58 1.04
CA THR A 81 -6.60 -3.41 0.89
C THR A 81 -6.99 -2.81 2.25
N VAL A 82 -7.33 -3.65 3.24
CA VAL A 82 -7.64 -3.20 4.60
C VAL A 82 -6.41 -2.58 5.27
N GLN A 83 -5.24 -3.22 5.12
CA GLN A 83 -3.98 -2.78 5.72
C GLN A 83 -3.56 -1.41 5.18
N GLU A 84 -3.64 -1.21 3.86
CA GLU A 84 -3.34 0.07 3.21
C GLU A 84 -4.30 1.17 3.70
N ALA A 85 -5.61 0.90 3.76
CA ALA A 85 -6.58 1.87 4.27
C ALA A 85 -6.33 2.25 5.76
N ARG A 86 -5.98 1.26 6.59
CA ARG A 86 -5.64 1.49 8.01
C ARG A 86 -4.35 2.29 8.17
N ALA A 87 -3.34 2.03 7.36
CA ALA A 87 -2.08 2.76 7.37
C ALA A 87 -2.28 4.23 6.99
N LEU A 88 -3.05 4.51 5.93
CA LEU A 88 -3.44 5.88 5.55
C LEU A 88 -4.13 6.62 6.70
N LEU A 89 -5.11 5.97 7.34
CA LEU A 89 -5.81 6.55 8.50
C LEU A 89 -4.87 6.81 9.68
N ARG A 90 -3.93 5.89 9.96
CA ARG A 90 -2.94 6.04 11.03
C ARG A 90 -2.02 7.23 10.78
N CYS A 91 -1.49 7.38 9.57
CA CYS A 91 -0.71 8.55 9.16
C CYS A 91 -1.47 9.85 9.44
N ARG A 92 -2.72 9.94 8.98
CA ARG A 92 -3.53 11.15 9.16
C ARG A 92 -3.79 11.47 10.63
N ARG A 93 -4.06 10.46 11.46
CA ARG A 93 -4.24 10.64 12.91
C ARG A 93 -2.97 11.14 13.60
N ALA A 94 -1.80 10.79 13.07
CA ALA A 94 -0.50 11.26 13.54
C ALA A 94 -0.09 12.65 13.00
N GLY A 95 -0.99 13.33 12.27
CA GLY A 95 -0.69 14.61 11.64
C GLY A 95 0.23 14.50 10.41
N ILE A 96 0.40 13.30 9.86
CA ILE A 96 1.13 13.07 8.61
C ILE A 96 0.13 13.17 7.46
N SER A 97 0.45 14.01 6.47
CA SER A 97 -0.37 14.13 5.27
C SER A 97 -0.34 12.82 4.48
N ALA A 98 -1.53 12.27 4.23
CA ALA A 98 -1.77 11.09 3.40
C ALA A 98 -3.17 11.22 2.78
N PRO A 99 -3.48 10.61 1.62
CA PRO A 99 -4.81 10.69 1.01
C PRO A 99 -5.95 10.32 1.96
N VAL A 100 -7.05 11.07 1.94
CA VAL A 100 -8.30 10.64 2.60
C VAL A 100 -8.85 9.40 1.90
N VAL A 101 -9.15 8.34 2.65
CA VAL A 101 -9.90 7.19 2.13
C VAL A 101 -11.38 7.55 2.03
N PHE A 102 -11.96 7.44 0.85
CA PHE A 102 -13.40 7.67 0.61
C PHE A 102 -14.21 6.40 0.78
N PHE A 103 -13.72 5.29 0.23
CA PHE A 103 -14.45 4.03 0.24
C PHE A 103 -13.48 2.84 0.05
N VAL A 104 -13.84 1.71 0.65
CA VAL A 104 -13.11 0.45 0.51
C VAL A 104 -14.07 -0.62 0.00
N ASP A 105 -13.87 -1.06 -1.23
CA ASP A 105 -14.64 -2.16 -1.82
C ASP A 105 -13.88 -3.48 -1.65
N TYR A 106 -14.33 -4.31 -0.73
CA TYR A 106 -13.76 -5.64 -0.48
C TYR A 106 -14.14 -6.67 -1.54
N ALA A 107 -15.23 -6.47 -2.28
CA ALA A 107 -15.68 -7.42 -3.28
C ALA A 107 -14.76 -7.41 -4.51
N SER A 108 -14.32 -6.21 -4.88
CA SER A 108 -13.48 -5.95 -6.05
C SER A 108 -12.06 -5.53 -5.68
N ASN A 109 -11.68 -5.59 -4.40
CA ASN A 109 -10.38 -5.16 -3.88
C ASN A 109 -9.98 -3.75 -4.39
N CYS A 110 -10.91 -2.80 -4.32
CA CYS A 110 -10.69 -1.42 -4.73
C CYS A 110 -10.59 -0.50 -3.52
N LEU A 111 -9.59 0.38 -3.54
CA LEU A 111 -9.41 1.45 -2.56
C LEU A 111 -9.63 2.80 -3.25
N TYR A 112 -10.65 3.53 -2.82
CA TYR A 112 -11.02 4.84 -3.35
C TYR A 112 -10.49 5.91 -2.39
N MET A 113 -9.68 6.82 -2.90
CA MET A 113 -8.99 7.82 -2.08
C MET A 113 -8.92 9.18 -2.76
N GLU A 114 -8.64 10.20 -1.97
CA GLU A 114 -8.39 11.57 -2.40
C GLU A 114 -7.33 11.63 -3.49
N GLU A 115 -7.64 12.32 -4.59
CA GLU A 115 -6.61 12.76 -5.51
C GLU A 115 -5.90 14.00 -4.92
N ILE A 116 -4.57 13.97 -4.87
CA ILE A 116 -3.77 15.13 -4.49
C ILE A 116 -3.53 15.97 -5.76
N GLU A 117 -4.51 16.79 -6.12
CA GLU A 117 -4.50 17.59 -7.35
C GLU A 117 -3.30 18.54 -7.41
N GLY A 118 -2.70 18.65 -8.60
CA GLY A 118 -1.55 19.53 -8.86
C GLY A 118 -0.27 19.15 -8.13
N SER A 119 -0.21 17.96 -7.50
CA SER A 119 1.01 17.50 -6.86
C SER A 119 2.06 17.01 -7.84
N VAL A 120 3.32 17.08 -7.41
CA VAL A 120 4.47 16.49 -8.10
C VAL A 120 5.11 15.44 -7.21
N THR A 121 5.71 14.41 -7.80
CA THR A 121 6.46 13.44 -6.99
C THR A 121 7.73 14.08 -6.46
N VAL A 122 8.18 13.66 -5.27
CA VAL A 122 9.47 14.11 -4.71
C VAL A 122 10.62 13.75 -5.66
N ARG A 123 10.54 12.59 -6.34
CA ARG A 123 11.49 12.19 -7.38
C ARG A 123 11.62 13.25 -8.49
N ASP A 124 10.51 13.66 -9.08
CA ASP A 124 10.51 14.59 -10.22
C ASP A 124 10.90 16.01 -9.77
N TYR A 125 10.53 16.39 -8.54
CA TYR A 125 10.97 17.65 -7.93
C TYR A 125 12.49 17.69 -7.71
N ILE A 126 13.08 16.61 -7.18
CA ILE A 126 14.54 16.51 -7.03
C ILE A 126 15.23 16.62 -8.38
N GLN A 127 14.73 15.90 -9.40
CA GLN A 127 15.30 15.92 -10.74
C GLN A 127 15.31 17.34 -11.34
N SER A 128 14.16 18.02 -11.33
CA SER A 128 14.03 19.37 -11.89
C SER A 128 14.85 20.42 -11.13
N THR A 129 14.95 20.31 -9.80
CA THR A 129 15.76 21.21 -8.97
C THR A 129 17.25 21.02 -9.27
N MET A 130 17.72 19.77 -9.41
CA MET A 130 19.11 19.47 -9.72
C MET A 130 19.51 19.92 -11.13
N GLU A 131 18.59 19.85 -12.11
CA GLU A 131 18.83 20.37 -13.46
C GLU A 131 18.97 21.91 -13.48
N THR A 132 18.21 22.60 -12.64
CA THR A 132 18.14 24.07 -12.60
C THR A 132 19.25 24.68 -11.73
N GLU A 133 19.37 24.25 -10.48
CA GLU A 133 20.26 24.86 -9.47
C GLU A 133 21.65 24.22 -9.41
N LYS A 134 21.78 22.98 -9.92
CA LYS A 134 23.03 22.19 -9.99
C LYS A 134 23.81 22.05 -8.67
N THR A 135 23.19 22.42 -7.54
CA THR A 135 23.80 22.32 -6.21
C THR A 135 22.92 21.43 -5.33
N PRO A 136 23.47 20.34 -4.76
CA PRO A 136 22.71 19.47 -3.86
C PRO A 136 22.16 20.18 -2.62
N GLN A 137 22.78 21.29 -2.22
CA GLN A 137 22.39 22.08 -1.05
C GLN A 137 20.97 22.66 -1.17
N SER A 138 20.49 22.91 -2.39
CA SER A 138 19.11 23.33 -2.68
C SER A 138 18.06 22.37 -2.08
N LEU A 139 18.38 21.07 -2.05
CA LEU A 139 17.51 20.01 -1.54
C LEU A 139 17.58 19.84 -0.01
N SER A 140 18.40 20.63 0.69
CA SER A 140 18.60 20.48 2.14
C SER A 140 17.30 20.62 2.93
N ASN A 141 16.43 21.57 2.54
CA ASN A 141 15.16 21.77 3.22
C ASN A 141 14.17 20.63 2.95
N LEU A 142 14.16 20.11 1.72
CA LEU A 142 13.37 18.93 1.38
C LEU A 142 13.83 17.70 2.18
N ALA A 143 15.13 17.45 2.25
CA ALA A 143 15.70 16.36 3.03
C ALA A 143 15.30 16.43 4.52
N LYS A 144 15.32 17.63 5.11
CA LYS A 144 14.85 17.85 6.48
C LYS A 144 13.35 17.55 6.62
N ALA A 145 12.53 18.04 5.69
CA ALA A 145 11.08 17.79 5.71
C ALA A 145 10.75 16.29 5.61
N ILE A 146 11.44 15.56 4.72
CA ILE A 146 11.29 14.09 4.61
C ILE A 146 11.71 13.42 5.93
N GLY A 147 12.84 13.84 6.52
CA GLY A 147 13.36 13.33 7.79
C GLY A 147 12.35 13.45 8.92
N GLN A 148 11.71 14.61 9.04
CA GLN A 148 10.68 14.87 10.05
C GLN A 148 9.41 14.04 9.82
N VAL A 149 8.95 13.92 8.57
CA VAL A 149 7.75 13.15 8.24
C VAL A 149 7.94 11.66 8.54
N LEU A 150 9.06 11.08 8.12
CA LEU A 150 9.35 9.66 8.35
C LEU A 150 9.67 9.36 9.82
N ALA A 151 10.31 10.28 10.53
CA ALA A 151 10.49 10.17 11.98
C ALA A 151 9.14 10.04 12.70
N ARG A 152 8.15 10.87 12.36
CA ARG A 152 6.81 10.78 12.92
C ARG A 152 6.13 9.45 12.56
N MET A 153 6.27 9.00 11.32
CA MET A 153 5.70 7.72 10.87
C MET A 153 6.25 6.55 11.71
N HIS A 154 7.57 6.50 11.88
CA HIS A 154 8.25 5.46 12.65
C HIS A 154 8.03 5.58 14.17
N ASP A 155 7.83 6.79 14.70
CA ASP A 155 7.48 6.98 16.11
C ASP A 155 6.09 6.39 16.44
N GLU A 156 5.19 6.43 15.46
CA GLU A 156 3.89 5.75 15.45
C GLU A 156 3.95 4.27 15.10
N ASP A 157 5.14 3.67 15.06
CA ASP A 157 5.37 2.25 14.79
C ASP A 157 4.74 1.78 13.47
N LEU A 158 4.60 2.68 12.49
CA LEU A 158 4.14 2.38 11.15
C LEU A 158 5.35 2.26 10.23
N ILE A 159 5.50 1.10 9.59
CA ILE A 159 6.50 0.83 8.55
C ILE A 159 5.78 0.95 7.21
N HIS A 160 6.37 1.65 6.25
CA HIS A 160 5.79 1.81 4.93
C HIS A 160 6.07 0.58 4.04
N GLY A 161 7.28 0.02 4.13
CA GLY A 161 7.67 -1.22 3.46
C GLY A 161 7.98 -1.09 1.96
N ASP A 162 7.89 0.13 1.42
CA ASP A 162 8.22 0.48 0.03
C ASP A 162 8.57 1.98 -0.07
N LEU A 163 9.43 2.47 0.84
CA LEU A 163 9.81 3.88 0.83
C LEU A 163 10.68 4.20 -0.38
N THR A 164 10.13 5.01 -1.29
CA THR A 164 10.85 5.58 -2.42
C THR A 164 10.44 7.05 -2.60
N THR A 165 11.25 7.83 -3.31
CA THR A 165 10.92 9.23 -3.66
C THR A 165 9.71 9.35 -4.60
N SER A 166 9.28 8.24 -5.22
CA SER A 166 8.07 8.21 -6.06
C SER A 166 6.78 7.98 -5.26
N ASN A 167 6.90 7.45 -4.04
CA ASN A 167 5.79 7.24 -3.10
C ASN A 167 5.59 8.43 -2.15
N MET A 168 6.21 9.58 -2.47
CA MET A 168 6.05 10.84 -1.76
C MET A 168 5.65 11.92 -2.77
N LEU A 169 4.60 12.67 -2.45
CA LEU A 169 4.11 13.78 -3.26
C LEU A 169 4.33 15.11 -2.55
N LEU A 170 4.58 16.17 -3.30
CA LEU A 170 4.54 17.55 -2.82
C LEU A 170 3.25 18.20 -3.26
N LYS A 171 2.46 18.70 -2.30
CA LYS A 171 1.29 19.53 -2.61
C LYS A 171 1.72 20.86 -3.21
N PRO A 172 0.96 21.40 -4.18
CA PRO A 172 1.23 22.73 -4.68
C PRO A 172 0.94 23.78 -3.58
N PRO A 173 1.74 24.85 -3.47
CA PRO A 173 2.98 25.07 -4.22
C PRO A 173 4.15 24.24 -3.64
N PRO A 174 4.97 23.56 -4.47
CA PRO A 174 5.96 22.58 -4.02
C PRO A 174 7.06 23.17 -3.12
N GLU A 175 7.30 24.48 -3.20
CA GLU A 175 8.26 25.23 -2.39
C GLU A 175 7.90 25.21 -0.89
N GLN A 176 6.64 24.94 -0.55
CA GLN A 176 6.20 24.76 0.84
C GLN A 176 6.59 23.40 1.42
N LEU A 177 7.08 22.46 0.59
CA LEU A 177 7.54 21.14 1.01
C LEU A 177 6.47 20.36 1.80
N ASN A 178 5.21 20.53 1.42
CA ASN A 178 4.07 19.82 2.01
C ASN A 178 4.02 18.38 1.50
N ILE A 179 4.80 17.51 2.13
CA ILE A 179 4.95 16.10 1.77
C ILE A 179 3.70 15.30 2.13
N VAL A 180 3.19 14.54 1.17
CA VAL A 180 2.12 13.56 1.32
C VAL A 180 2.68 12.16 1.06
N LEU A 181 2.50 11.23 1.99
CA LEU A 181 2.88 9.82 1.79
C LEU A 181 1.75 9.06 1.10
N ILE A 182 2.11 8.24 0.11
CA ILE A 182 1.18 7.42 -0.67
C ILE A 182 1.67 5.98 -0.78
N ASP A 183 0.80 5.07 -1.21
CA ASP A 183 1.11 3.64 -1.43
C ASP A 183 1.61 2.87 -0.19
N PHE A 184 0.72 2.69 0.77
CA PHE A 184 0.97 1.83 1.93
C PHE A 184 0.68 0.34 1.65
N GLY A 185 0.86 -0.09 0.39
CA GLY A 185 0.46 -1.43 -0.06
C GLY A 185 1.24 -2.59 0.58
N LEU A 186 2.44 -2.32 1.08
CA LEU A 186 3.32 -3.26 1.79
C LEU A 186 3.53 -2.86 3.26
N SER A 187 2.80 -1.85 3.73
CA SER A 187 2.96 -1.30 5.08
C SER A 187 2.57 -2.28 6.15
N PHE A 188 3.13 -2.15 7.35
CA PHE A 188 2.75 -2.94 8.52
C PHE A 188 3.08 -2.19 9.81
N ILE A 189 2.53 -2.66 10.93
CA ILE A 189 2.82 -2.08 12.25
C ILE A 189 3.96 -2.86 12.88
N SER A 190 5.02 -2.17 13.27
CA SER A 190 6.14 -2.74 14.01
C SER A 190 6.84 -1.69 14.87
N ALA A 191 7.07 -2.06 16.14
CA ALA A 191 7.87 -1.26 17.06
C ALA A 191 9.38 -1.56 16.96
N LEU A 192 9.76 -2.60 16.20
CA LEU A 192 11.13 -3.08 16.12
C LEU A 192 12.03 -2.05 15.41
N PRO A 193 13.19 -1.69 15.99
CA PRO A 193 14.17 -0.82 15.33
C PRO A 193 14.69 -1.39 14.01
N GLU A 194 14.74 -2.72 13.88
CA GLU A 194 15.20 -3.45 12.69
C GLU A 194 14.32 -3.12 11.48
N ASP A 195 12.99 -3.22 11.61
CA ASP A 195 12.07 -2.96 10.51
C ASP A 195 12.13 -1.51 10.04
N LYS A 196 12.28 -0.56 10.98
CA LYS A 196 12.46 0.86 10.70
C LYS A 196 13.80 1.11 10.00
N GLY A 197 14.85 0.41 10.41
CA GLY A 197 16.17 0.46 9.78
C GLY A 197 16.13 -0.05 8.35
N VAL A 198 15.41 -1.15 8.09
CA VAL A 198 15.20 -1.67 6.74
C VAL A 198 14.42 -0.67 5.88
N ASP A 199 13.37 -0.05 6.40
CA ASP A 199 12.59 0.96 5.65
C ASP A 199 13.46 2.17 5.24
N LEU A 200 14.32 2.66 6.15
CA LEU A 200 15.29 3.71 5.85
C LEU A 200 16.37 3.26 4.85
N TYR A 201 16.81 2.01 4.92
CA TYR A 201 17.78 1.44 4.00
C TYR A 201 17.22 1.34 2.58
N VAL A 202 15.95 0.92 2.43
CA VAL A 202 15.26 0.90 1.13
C VAL A 202 15.26 2.30 0.52
N LEU A 203 14.91 3.31 1.34
CA LEU A 203 14.91 4.69 0.89
C LEU A 203 16.31 5.17 0.50
N GLU A 204 17.35 4.86 1.29
CA GLU A 204 18.75 5.21 0.97
C GLU A 204 19.15 4.68 -0.41
N LYS A 205 18.92 3.39 -0.66
CA LYS A 205 19.28 2.76 -1.94
C LYS A 205 18.47 3.31 -3.11
N ALA A 206 17.17 3.50 -2.92
CA ALA A 206 16.33 4.11 -3.95
C ALA A 206 16.78 5.54 -4.26
N PHE A 207 17.03 6.36 -3.24
CA PHE A 207 17.41 7.76 -3.38
C PHE A 207 18.75 7.93 -4.10
N LEU A 208 19.79 7.21 -3.68
CA LEU A 208 21.12 7.29 -4.29
C LEU A 208 21.17 6.68 -5.69
N SER A 209 20.28 5.73 -5.99
CA SER A 209 20.15 5.15 -7.33
C SER A 209 19.47 6.11 -8.31
N THR A 210 18.40 6.80 -7.89
CA THR A 210 17.65 7.70 -8.77
C THR A 210 18.26 9.10 -8.86
N HIS A 211 19.06 9.52 -7.86
CA HIS A 211 19.63 10.85 -7.78
C HIS A 211 21.14 10.79 -7.46
N PRO A 212 22.02 10.55 -8.45
CA PRO A 212 23.46 10.48 -8.23
C PRO A 212 24.05 11.77 -7.63
N ASN A 213 25.12 11.67 -6.86
CA ASN A 213 25.82 12.80 -6.21
C ASN A 213 25.00 13.56 -5.16
N THR A 214 24.06 12.88 -4.49
CA THR A 214 23.18 13.46 -3.45
C THR A 214 23.40 12.86 -2.07
N GLU A 215 24.54 12.24 -1.82
CA GLU A 215 24.90 11.61 -0.53
C GLU A 215 24.79 12.60 0.64
N THR A 216 25.26 13.82 0.45
CA THR A 216 25.18 14.91 1.45
C THR A 216 23.74 15.33 1.77
N VAL A 217 22.83 15.19 0.80
CA VAL A 217 21.39 15.43 0.99
C VAL A 217 20.80 14.32 1.84
N PHE A 218 21.19 13.07 1.59
CA PHE A 218 20.74 11.94 2.39
C PHE A 218 21.28 11.99 3.83
N GLU A 219 22.53 12.42 4.03
CA GLU A 219 23.08 12.68 5.37
C GLU A 219 22.29 13.77 6.12
N THR A 220 21.85 14.81 5.41
CA THR A 220 20.97 15.85 5.96
C THR A 220 19.62 15.27 6.39
N PHE A 221 19.06 14.38 5.58
CA PHE A 221 17.84 13.63 5.91
C PHE A 221 18.03 12.80 7.19
N LEU A 222 19.09 11.97 7.27
CA LEU A 222 19.36 11.12 8.45
C LEU A 222 19.56 11.96 9.72
N LYS A 223 20.25 13.10 9.61
CA LYS A 223 20.41 14.04 10.73
C LYS A 223 19.05 14.56 11.19
N SER A 224 18.18 14.97 10.27
CA SER A 224 16.86 15.47 10.60
C SER A 224 15.94 14.39 11.19
N TYR A 225 16.02 13.16 10.67
CA TYR A 225 15.34 12.00 11.24
C TYR A 225 15.81 11.75 12.68
N SER A 226 17.14 11.77 12.89
CA SER A 226 17.77 11.58 14.19
C SER A 226 17.29 12.58 15.25
N THR A 227 17.15 13.85 14.87
CA THR A 227 16.69 14.91 15.79
C THR A 227 15.18 14.88 16.03
N SER A 228 14.41 14.31 15.11
CA SER A 228 12.94 14.38 15.15
C SER A 228 12.30 13.15 15.80
N SER A 229 12.91 11.97 15.65
CA SER A 229 12.37 10.72 16.21
C SER A 229 12.83 10.50 17.64
N LYS A 230 11.89 10.15 18.52
CA LYS A 230 12.18 9.75 19.92
C LYS A 230 12.95 8.42 19.99
N LYS A 231 12.81 7.59 18.95
CA LYS A 231 13.35 6.23 18.85
C LYS A 231 14.51 6.15 17.84
N ALA A 232 15.13 7.27 17.48
CA ALA A 232 16.10 7.31 16.39
C ALA A 232 17.36 6.46 16.61
N ARG A 233 17.95 6.49 17.82
CA ARG A 233 19.28 5.88 18.06
C ARG A 233 19.32 4.38 17.74
N PRO A 234 18.39 3.53 18.25
CA PRO A 234 18.38 2.11 17.89
C PRO A 234 18.15 1.88 16.39
N VAL A 235 17.31 2.71 15.75
CA VAL A 235 16.99 2.58 14.32
C VAL A 235 18.21 2.87 13.45
N LEU A 236 18.91 3.97 13.71
CA LEU A 236 20.10 4.35 12.95
C LEU A 236 21.24 3.37 13.15
N LYS A 237 21.40 2.82 14.37
CA LYS A 237 22.35 1.73 14.60
C LYS A 237 22.04 0.51 13.70
N LYS A 238 20.77 0.17 13.52
CA LYS A 238 20.35 -0.94 12.65
C LYS A 238 20.53 -0.64 11.16
N LEU A 239 20.31 0.61 10.76
CA LEU A 239 20.63 1.07 9.41
C LEU A 239 22.13 0.88 9.12
N ASP A 240 23.01 1.30 10.05
CA ASP A 240 24.46 1.17 9.89
C ASP A 240 24.90 -0.30 9.80
N GLU A 241 24.34 -1.19 10.64
CA GLU A 241 24.59 -2.64 10.59
C GLU A 241 24.19 -3.26 9.24
N GLY A 242 23.06 -2.85 8.66
CA GLY A 242 22.58 -3.32 7.35
C GLY A 242 23.29 -2.68 6.15
N SER A 243 23.91 -1.51 6.34
CA SER A 243 24.67 -0.81 5.29
C SER A 243 25.97 -1.52 4.89
N GLY A 244 26.47 -2.41 5.75
CA GLY A 244 27.42 -3.47 5.40
C GLY A 244 28.59 -3.06 4.49
N THR A 245 29.21 -1.88 4.65
CA THR A 245 30.60 -1.54 4.25
C THR A 245 30.88 -0.03 4.39
N LYS A 246 31.29 0.41 5.59
CA LYS A 246 32.21 1.55 5.76
C LYS A 246 33.35 1.19 6.72
N ASP A 247 33.77 -0.07 6.70
CA ASP A 247 34.93 -0.51 7.46
C ASP A 247 35.81 -1.45 6.60
N GLN A 248 36.37 -0.89 5.51
CA GLN A 248 37.68 -1.36 5.07
C GLN A 248 38.70 -0.71 6.02
N GLY A 249 38.91 -1.31 7.20
CA GLY A 249 39.85 -0.69 8.13
C GLY A 249 39.99 -1.21 9.55
N LYS A 250 39.34 -2.29 10.00
CA LYS A 250 39.84 -3.05 11.18
C LYS A 250 39.12 -4.39 11.36
N LEU A 251 39.88 -5.46 11.22
CA LEU A 251 39.56 -6.79 11.73
C LEU A 251 39.23 -6.69 13.23
N HIS A 252 38.14 -7.30 13.69
CA HIS A 252 38.09 -8.20 14.85
C HIS A 252 36.80 -9.05 14.82
N MET A 253 36.99 -10.34 15.08
CA MET A 253 36.05 -11.45 14.90
C MET A 253 35.06 -11.61 16.07
N GLY A 254 33.83 -12.05 15.78
CA GLY A 254 33.04 -12.90 16.68
C GLY A 254 31.59 -12.51 16.94
N GLY A 255 30.63 -13.22 16.33
CA GLY A 255 29.20 -13.22 16.71
C GLY A 255 28.27 -13.64 15.56
N PRO A 256 27.21 -14.44 15.79
CA PRO A 256 26.57 -15.24 14.75
C PRO A 256 25.76 -14.40 13.77
N CYS A 257 26.04 -14.61 12.48
CA CYS A 257 25.30 -14.08 11.34
C CYS A 257 23.87 -14.64 11.34
N TYR A 258 22.87 -13.77 11.48
CA TYR A 258 21.52 -14.06 11.00
C TYR A 258 21.41 -13.54 9.57
N THR A 259 21.68 -14.43 8.62
CA THR A 259 21.39 -14.25 7.21
C THR A 259 19.94 -14.63 6.92
N SER A 260 19.07 -13.64 6.70
CA SER A 260 17.82 -13.84 5.96
C SER A 260 17.16 -12.51 5.60
N ILE A 261 17.75 -11.79 4.64
CA ILE A 261 17.03 -10.76 3.89
C ILE A 261 16.20 -11.48 2.82
N PRO A 262 14.89 -11.26 2.69
CA PRO A 262 14.12 -11.82 1.59
C PRO A 262 14.66 -11.31 0.25
N SER A 263 15.05 -12.25 -0.61
CA SER A 263 15.67 -12.05 -1.93
C SER A 263 14.81 -11.28 -2.97
N PHE A 264 13.72 -10.64 -2.57
CA PHE A 264 12.82 -9.92 -3.47
C PHE A 264 13.17 -8.43 -3.65
N LEU A 265 13.97 -7.83 -2.76
CA LEU A 265 14.21 -6.37 -2.77
C LEU A 265 15.33 -5.92 -3.74
N VAL A 266 16.16 -6.84 -4.25
CA VAL A 266 17.32 -6.49 -5.10
C VAL A 266 16.98 -6.46 -6.60
N HIS A 267 15.87 -7.05 -7.03
CA HIS A 267 15.55 -7.21 -8.45
C HIS A 267 14.71 -6.09 -9.09
N LEU A 268 14.39 -5.00 -8.38
CA LEU A 268 13.48 -3.95 -8.87
C LEU A 268 14.14 -2.59 -9.11
N LEU A 269 15.47 -2.51 -9.12
CA LEU A 269 16.23 -1.32 -9.51
C LEU A 269 17.12 -1.63 -10.72
N GLY A 270 16.51 -1.72 -11.89
CA GLY A 270 17.26 -1.77 -13.14
C GLY A 270 16.46 -2.34 -14.31
N ASP A 271 15.68 -1.49 -14.98
CA ASP A 271 15.44 -1.66 -16.40
C ASP A 271 15.41 -0.28 -17.07
N LYS A 272 16.49 0.01 -17.81
CA LYS A 272 16.50 1.04 -18.86
C LYS A 272 15.79 0.47 -20.08
N PRO A 273 15.04 1.26 -20.86
CA PRO A 273 14.51 0.79 -22.12
C PRO A 273 15.65 0.64 -23.13
N ALA A 274 15.87 -0.57 -23.63
CA ALA A 274 16.74 -0.81 -24.77
C ALA A 274 16.01 -0.41 -26.06
N GLY A 275 16.68 0.45 -26.84
CA GLY A 275 16.25 0.87 -28.16
C GLY A 275 16.31 -0.26 -29.20
N SER A 276 15.64 0.04 -30.31
CA SER A 276 15.58 -0.68 -31.58
C SER A 276 16.88 -1.38 -32.01
N GLY A 277 16.78 -2.66 -32.34
CA GLY A 277 17.81 -3.42 -33.03
C GLY A 277 17.24 -4.70 -33.63
N THR A 278 17.14 -4.74 -34.96
CA THR A 278 16.78 -5.88 -35.80
C THR A 278 17.78 -7.05 -35.65
N GLY A 279 17.33 -8.30 -35.64
CA GLY A 279 18.24 -9.45 -35.77
C GLY A 279 17.60 -10.82 -35.52
N ASN A 280 17.81 -11.74 -36.46
CA ASN A 280 17.16 -13.03 -36.66
C ASN A 280 17.59 -14.16 -35.68
N SER A 281 16.64 -15.10 -35.47
CA SER A 281 16.77 -16.56 -35.29
C SER A 281 17.91 -17.20 -34.47
N THR A 282 17.56 -18.07 -33.50
CA THR A 282 17.81 -19.53 -33.53
C THR A 282 17.23 -20.26 -32.30
N GLN A 283 16.78 -21.50 -32.54
CA GLN A 283 16.14 -22.45 -31.63
C GLN A 283 17.04 -22.96 -30.50
N GLY A 284 16.43 -23.25 -29.35
CA GLY A 284 17.00 -24.09 -28.28
C GLY A 284 15.90 -24.72 -27.42
N HIS A 285 15.57 -25.99 -27.71
CA HIS A 285 14.73 -26.84 -26.87
C HIS A 285 15.49 -27.27 -25.59
N ARG A 286 14.83 -27.27 -24.43
CA ARG A 286 15.14 -28.18 -23.30
C ARG A 286 13.87 -28.51 -22.52
N GLU A 287 13.82 -29.77 -22.11
CA GLU A 287 12.65 -30.58 -21.75
C GLU A 287 12.19 -30.38 -20.30
N ASN A 288 10.88 -30.57 -20.07
CA ASN A 288 10.22 -30.58 -18.76
C ASN A 288 10.41 -31.94 -18.06
N MET A 289 10.74 -31.93 -16.76
CA MET A 289 10.63 -33.11 -15.89
C MET A 289 9.21 -33.23 -15.28
N PRO A 290 8.69 -34.46 -15.06
CA PRO A 290 7.35 -34.69 -14.53
C PRO A 290 7.25 -34.63 -12.99
N TRP A 291 6.07 -34.21 -12.52
CA TRP A 291 5.69 -33.84 -11.15
C TRP A 291 5.49 -35.01 -10.16
N SER A 292 6.28 -36.07 -10.23
CA SER A 292 6.09 -37.27 -9.39
C SER A 292 7.17 -37.52 -8.33
N GLN A 293 8.03 -36.53 -8.02
CA GLN A 293 9.14 -36.70 -7.06
C GLN A 293 9.33 -35.54 -6.07
N LEU A 294 8.25 -35.07 -5.42
CA LEU A 294 8.37 -34.21 -4.23
C LEU A 294 7.92 -34.99 -2.97
N PRO A 295 8.65 -34.90 -1.85
CA PRO A 295 8.33 -35.65 -0.63
C PRO A 295 7.12 -35.05 0.13
N PRO A 296 6.43 -35.85 0.98
CA PRO A 296 5.21 -35.43 1.66
C PRO A 296 5.43 -34.41 2.79
N LEU A 297 4.40 -33.58 3.03
CA LEU A 297 4.34 -32.42 3.92
C LEU A 297 4.43 -32.71 5.44
N SER A 298 4.79 -33.91 5.87
CA SER A 298 4.87 -34.27 7.31
C SER A 298 6.18 -33.86 8.00
N LEU A 299 7.02 -33.04 7.36
CA LEU A 299 8.36 -32.63 7.85
C LEU A 299 8.45 -31.20 8.41
N TRP A 300 7.32 -30.47 8.52
CA TRP A 300 7.28 -29.10 9.05
C TRP A 300 6.39 -29.00 10.28
N GLY A 301 6.72 -29.76 11.33
CA GLY A 301 5.97 -29.82 12.59
C GLY A 301 5.55 -28.46 13.14
N MET A 302 4.30 -28.09 12.89
CA MET A 302 3.63 -26.95 13.48
C MET A 302 2.24 -27.40 13.93
N ASP A 303 2.08 -27.43 15.26
CA ASP A 303 0.86 -27.73 15.99
C ASP A 303 -0.17 -26.60 15.81
N GLN A 304 -1.44 -26.98 15.73
CA GLN A 304 -2.55 -26.19 15.17
C GLN A 304 -3.39 -25.49 16.24
N SER A 305 -2.78 -25.12 17.38
CA SER A 305 -3.50 -24.63 18.56
C SER A 305 -2.87 -23.38 19.18
N SER A 306 -2.98 -22.21 18.52
CA SER A 306 -2.73 -20.89 19.16
C SER A 306 -3.10 -19.66 18.31
N LEU A 307 -4.20 -19.71 17.54
CA LEU A 307 -4.64 -18.57 16.73
C LEU A 307 -6.14 -18.24 16.88
N ASP A 308 -6.70 -18.39 18.09
CA ASP A 308 -8.04 -17.89 18.42
C ASP A 308 -7.98 -17.01 19.68
N ALA A 309 -7.45 -15.79 19.53
CA ALA A 309 -7.60 -14.74 20.55
C ALA A 309 -7.30 -13.33 19.99
N ASN A 310 -7.96 -12.91 18.91
CA ASN A 310 -8.17 -11.45 18.69
C ASN A 310 -9.23 -11.11 17.63
N GLU A 311 -10.35 -11.83 17.60
CA GLU A 311 -11.54 -11.41 16.85
C GLU A 311 -12.65 -10.97 17.80
N SER A 312 -12.58 -9.71 18.23
CA SER A 312 -13.74 -8.95 18.70
C SER A 312 -13.36 -7.49 18.87
N ASN A 313 -13.40 -6.74 17.76
CA ASN A 313 -13.69 -5.32 17.87
C ASN A 313 -14.47 -4.86 16.64
N SER A 314 -15.80 -4.95 16.76
CA SER A 314 -16.76 -4.34 15.85
C SER A 314 -16.58 -2.83 15.93
N LEU A 315 -15.98 -2.24 14.89
CA LEU A 315 -15.89 -0.79 14.77
C LEU A 315 -17.22 -0.27 14.20
N GLU A 316 -18.10 0.20 15.08
CA GLU A 316 -19.07 1.23 14.72
C GLU A 316 -18.29 2.51 14.38
N VAL A 317 -18.30 2.88 13.10
CA VAL A 317 -17.75 4.16 12.64
C VAL A 317 -18.82 5.21 12.85
N ALA A 318 -18.74 5.93 13.97
CA ALA A 318 -19.54 7.12 14.21
C ALA A 318 -19.05 8.25 13.28
N PHE A 319 -19.93 8.74 12.41
CA PHE A 319 -19.70 9.94 11.60
C PHE A 319 -19.83 11.20 12.47
N PRO A 320 -18.91 12.17 12.42
CA PRO A 320 -19.13 13.47 13.03
C PRO A 320 -20.11 14.28 12.16
N VAL A 321 -21.29 14.57 12.70
CA VAL A 321 -22.23 15.57 12.17
C VAL A 321 -21.65 16.95 12.46
N TRP A 322 -21.39 17.73 11.42
CA TRP A 322 -21.03 19.14 11.55
C TRP A 322 -22.30 19.95 11.77
N SER A 323 -22.50 20.49 12.97
CA SER A 323 -23.56 21.43 13.30
C SER A 323 -23.10 22.87 13.04
N THR A 324 -23.90 23.62 12.28
CA THR A 324 -23.82 25.09 12.21
C THR A 324 -24.55 25.71 13.42
N PRO A 325 -24.17 26.91 13.87
CA PRO A 325 -24.72 27.47 15.11
C PRO A 325 -26.00 28.26 14.80
N SER A 326 -27.13 27.87 15.40
CA SER A 326 -28.14 28.86 15.79
C SER A 326 -29.00 28.35 16.95
N SER A 327 -29.39 29.32 17.76
CA SER A 327 -30.05 29.30 19.07
C SER A 327 -31.29 28.39 19.25
N HIS A 328 -31.56 28.14 20.54
CA HIS A 328 -32.78 27.61 21.18
C HIS A 328 -32.79 26.11 21.47
N ALA A 329 -32.51 25.81 22.74
CA ALA A 329 -32.68 24.51 23.38
C ALA A 329 -34.16 24.20 23.61
N GLN A 330 -34.63 23.05 23.11
CA GLN A 330 -35.74 22.29 23.69
C GLN A 330 -35.45 20.80 23.58
N THR A 331 -35.46 20.13 24.72
CA THR A 331 -35.14 18.71 24.91
C THR A 331 -36.35 17.85 24.56
N LEU A 332 -36.22 16.95 23.58
CA LEU A 332 -37.23 15.92 23.29
C LEU A 332 -36.57 14.53 23.27
N LYS A 333 -36.95 13.70 24.24
CA LYS A 333 -36.67 12.25 24.28
C LYS A 333 -37.48 11.59 23.15
N VAL A 334 -36.83 10.76 22.33
CA VAL A 334 -37.55 9.83 21.43
C VAL A 334 -36.97 8.42 21.60
N GLN A 335 -37.90 7.51 21.89
CA GLN A 335 -37.71 6.08 22.10
C GLN A 335 -37.47 5.35 20.77
N SER A 336 -36.80 4.20 20.86
CA SER A 336 -36.50 3.25 19.79
C SER A 336 -37.75 2.69 19.11
N ALA A 337 -37.78 2.66 17.78
CA ALA A 337 -38.68 1.83 16.98
C ALA A 337 -37.93 1.21 15.77
N PRO A 338 -38.33 0.02 15.27
CA PRO A 338 -37.55 -0.79 14.35
C PRO A 338 -37.74 -0.40 12.87
N TRP A 339 -36.73 -0.76 12.07
CA TRP A 339 -36.55 -0.46 10.66
C TRP A 339 -37.64 -1.08 9.76
N GLY A 340 -38.30 -0.23 8.96
CA GLY A 340 -39.11 -0.60 7.80
C GLY A 340 -38.56 0.09 6.53
N PRO A 341 -38.90 -0.39 5.32
CA PRO A 341 -38.25 0.04 4.08
C PRO A 341 -38.71 1.44 3.64
N CYS A 342 -37.75 2.29 3.23
CA CYS A 342 -37.99 3.66 2.81
C CYS A 342 -38.80 3.76 1.50
N PRO A 343 -39.72 4.74 1.38
CA PRO A 343 -40.46 4.99 0.15
C PRO A 343 -39.65 5.81 -0.87
N SER A 344 -39.93 5.56 -2.15
CA SER A 344 -39.43 6.27 -3.32
C SER A 344 -39.90 7.73 -3.35
N TYR A 345 -38.97 8.68 -3.39
CA TYR A 345 -39.27 10.08 -3.68
C TYR A 345 -38.91 10.40 -5.14
N THR A 346 -39.94 10.67 -5.93
CA THR A 346 -39.86 11.29 -7.25
C THR A 346 -39.85 12.80 -7.05
N VAL A 347 -38.79 13.49 -7.47
CA VAL A 347 -38.75 14.96 -7.50
C VAL A 347 -39.06 15.42 -8.91
N ALA A 348 -40.24 16.01 -9.10
CA ALA A 348 -40.61 16.74 -10.29
C ALA A 348 -40.02 18.16 -10.23
N TRP A 349 -39.40 18.60 -11.32
CA TRP A 349 -39.00 19.99 -11.51
C TRP A 349 -40.18 20.78 -12.07
N SER A 350 -40.41 21.98 -11.54
CA SER A 350 -41.26 23.00 -12.16
C SER A 350 -40.51 24.33 -12.09
N LEU A 351 -40.60 25.07 -13.21
CA LEU A 351 -39.83 26.24 -13.63
C LEU A 351 -39.74 27.39 -12.61
#